data_AF-A0A356S572-F1
#
_entry.id   AF-A0A356S572-F1
#
_cell.length_a   1.000
_cell.length_b   1.000
_cell.length_c   1.000
_cell.angle_alpha   90.00
_cell.angle_beta   90.00
_cell.angle_gamma   90.00
#
_symmetry.space_group_name_H-M   'P 1'
#
loop_
_entity.id
_entity.type
_entity.pdbx_description
1 polymer ?
#
loop_
_entity_poly.entity_id
_entity_poly.type
_entity_poly.pdbx_seq_one_letter_code
_entity_poly.pdbx_strand_id
1 'polypeptide(L)'
;RWNQITSNNHGIVIITGPTGSGKTTTLYSTLKSLATEEVNVCTIEDPIEMVEDSFNQMQVQENIDLGFADGIKALLRQDPDIIMIGEVRDLPTAEMAIQAALTGHLVFTTLHTNDAPSVITRLLELGVPSYLLKATVIGVMAQRLVRVLCPHCKQTTEVEQEAWDTLTLPWKVKLPKKAAIAEGCLEIRETGFLGREGIYEVMPFTESLFRFADDKADLPELRRLAYKQGMLSLRLSGAQKVAAGLTTVTEVLRVTPDMQN
;
A
#
# COMPACT_ATOMS: atom_id res chain seq x y z
N ARG A 1 -5.78 -6.74 -10.36
CA ARG A 1 -5.77 -5.30 -10.03
C ARG A 1 -4.34 -4.79 -9.92
N TRP A 2 -3.54 -5.24 -8.94
CA TRP A 2 -2.16 -4.78 -8.80
C TRP A 2 -1.33 -4.92 -10.08
N ASN A 3 -1.27 -6.13 -10.67
CA ASN A 3 -0.54 -6.36 -11.92
C ASN A 3 -0.98 -5.47 -13.09
N GLN A 4 -2.26 -5.05 -13.12
CA GLN A 4 -2.77 -4.15 -14.16
C GLN A 4 -2.32 -2.70 -13.93
N ILE A 5 -2.19 -2.29 -12.66
CA ILE A 5 -1.65 -0.97 -12.30
C ILE A 5 -0.16 -0.93 -12.65
N THR A 6 0.58 -1.96 -12.25
CA THR A 6 2.04 -2.00 -12.41
C THR A 6 2.51 -2.31 -13.83
N SER A 7 1.61 -2.71 -14.72
CA SER A 7 1.91 -2.92 -16.14
C SER A 7 1.71 -1.65 -17.01
N ASN A 8 1.42 -0.50 -16.40
CA ASN A 8 1.39 0.76 -17.15
C ASN A 8 2.81 1.20 -17.48
N ASN A 9 2.98 1.87 -18.63
CA ASN A 9 4.30 2.36 -19.04
C ASN A 9 4.74 3.60 -18.26
N HIS A 10 3.79 4.38 -17.73
CA HIS A 10 4.08 5.60 -16.99
C HIS A 10 2.98 5.90 -15.97
N GLY A 11 3.26 6.83 -15.06
CA GLY A 11 2.35 7.23 -13.98
C GLY A 11 2.89 6.90 -12.60
N ILE A 12 2.17 7.28 -11.55
CA ILE A 12 2.56 7.09 -10.16
C ILE A 12 1.75 5.96 -9.53
N VAL A 13 2.46 4.97 -9.01
CA VAL A 13 1.94 3.90 -8.16
C VAL A 13 2.36 4.16 -6.73
N ILE A 14 1.38 4.24 -5.83
CA ILE A 14 1.63 4.60 -4.43
C ILE A 14 1.34 3.40 -3.54
N ILE A 15 2.29 3.04 -2.67
CA ILE A 15 2.04 2.10 -1.57
C ILE A 15 1.99 2.84 -0.25
N THR A 16 0.92 2.63 0.52
CA THR A 16 0.70 3.36 1.76
C THR A 16 0.47 2.44 2.96
N GLY A 17 0.86 2.92 4.14
CA GLY A 17 0.67 2.26 5.41
C GLY A 17 1.74 2.66 6.44
N PRO A 18 1.56 2.27 7.71
CA PRO A 18 2.48 2.60 8.79
C PRO A 18 3.83 1.89 8.61
N THR A 19 4.80 2.26 9.44
CA THR A 19 6.06 1.52 9.55
C THR A 19 5.79 0.06 9.90
N GLY A 20 6.56 -0.85 9.30
CA GLY A 20 6.40 -2.29 9.52
C GLY A 20 5.17 -2.93 8.85
N SER A 21 4.44 -2.20 7.98
CA SER A 21 3.36 -2.79 7.18
C SER A 21 3.83 -3.60 5.98
N GLY A 22 5.14 -3.64 5.70
CA GLY A 22 5.74 -4.39 4.60
C GLY A 22 5.74 -3.66 3.25
N LYS A 23 5.65 -2.32 3.24
CA LYS A 23 5.69 -1.51 2.01
C LYS A 23 6.95 -1.79 1.18
N THR A 24 8.12 -1.73 1.82
CA THR A 24 9.42 -1.96 1.15
C THR A 24 9.48 -3.36 0.53
N THR A 25 9.03 -4.39 1.25
CA THR A 25 8.95 -5.75 0.71
C THR A 25 8.07 -5.84 -0.54
N THR A 26 6.89 -5.22 -0.52
CA THR A 26 5.98 -5.20 -1.68
C THR A 26 6.59 -4.42 -2.85
N LEU A 27 7.20 -3.26 -2.58
CA LEU A 27 7.91 -2.46 -3.58
C LEU A 27 9.00 -3.27 -4.25
N TYR A 28 9.95 -3.81 -3.47
CA TYR A 28 11.07 -4.58 -4.00
C TYR A 28 10.59 -5.80 -4.77
N SER A 29 9.62 -6.56 -4.24
CA SER A 29 9.09 -7.74 -4.95
C SER A 29 8.43 -7.38 -6.28
N THR A 30 7.74 -6.23 -6.34
CA THR A 30 7.11 -5.73 -7.58
C THR A 30 8.19 -5.29 -8.56
N LEU A 31 9.15 -4.47 -8.13
CA LEU A 31 10.22 -3.96 -8.98
C LEU A 31 11.12 -5.07 -9.52
N LYS A 32 11.47 -6.08 -8.70
CA LYS A 32 12.21 -7.26 -9.17
C LYS A 32 11.50 -8.01 -10.28
N SER A 33 10.16 -8.05 -10.25
CA SER A 33 9.37 -8.69 -11.31
C SER A 33 9.30 -7.87 -12.60
N LEU A 34 9.57 -6.55 -12.52
CA LEU A 34 9.56 -5.62 -13.65
C LEU A 34 10.97 -5.37 -14.22
N ALA A 35 12.00 -5.52 -13.39
CA ALA A 35 13.40 -5.36 -13.76
C ALA A 35 13.83 -6.50 -14.69
N THR A 36 13.75 -6.24 -15.98
CA THR A 36 14.31 -7.09 -17.04
C THR A 36 15.61 -6.45 -17.56
N GLU A 37 16.36 -7.15 -18.41
CA GLU A 37 17.58 -6.59 -19.02
C GLU A 37 17.30 -5.34 -19.87
N GLU A 38 16.05 -5.14 -20.30
CA GLU A 38 15.61 -4.00 -21.12
C GLU A 38 14.98 -2.87 -20.28
N VAL A 39 14.83 -3.04 -18.96
CA VAL A 39 14.13 -2.07 -18.10
C VAL A 39 15.08 -1.54 -17.03
N ASN A 40 15.44 -0.27 -17.15
CA ASN A 40 16.29 0.42 -16.20
C ASN A 40 15.47 0.86 -14.97
N VAL A 41 15.65 0.16 -13.85
CA VAL A 41 15.04 0.50 -12.56
C VAL A 41 16.02 1.31 -11.72
N CYS A 42 15.69 2.56 -11.45
CA CYS A 42 16.46 3.43 -10.58
C CYS A 42 15.72 3.68 -9.26
N THR A 43 16.42 3.68 -8.12
CA THR A 43 15.81 3.95 -6.81
C THR A 43 16.51 5.10 -6.09
N ILE A 44 15.77 5.85 -5.28
CA ILE A 44 16.31 6.72 -4.24
C ILE A 44 15.69 6.39 -2.89
N GLU A 45 16.52 6.10 -1.89
CA GLU A 45 16.11 5.52 -0.60
C GLU A 45 16.83 6.19 0.58
N ASP A 46 16.24 6.09 1.78
CA ASP A 46 16.79 6.63 3.02
C ASP A 46 16.52 5.71 4.23
N PRO A 47 17.44 4.78 4.58
CA PRO A 47 18.57 4.30 3.79
C PRO A 47 18.13 3.20 2.80
N ILE A 48 19.08 2.66 2.02
CA ILE A 48 18.84 1.43 1.24
C ILE A 48 18.68 0.25 2.21
N GLU A 49 17.49 -0.38 2.21
CA GLU A 49 17.19 -1.51 3.12
C GLU A 49 17.81 -2.83 2.65
N MET A 50 17.90 -3.04 1.33
CA MET A 50 18.44 -4.26 0.73
C MET A 50 19.14 -3.91 -0.58
N VAL A 51 20.36 -4.42 -0.76
CA VAL A 51 21.07 -4.28 -2.03
C VAL A 51 20.48 -5.28 -3.03
N GLU A 52 20.11 -4.79 -4.21
CA GLU A 52 19.55 -5.55 -5.30
C GLU A 52 20.30 -5.25 -6.60
N ASP A 53 20.95 -6.27 -7.15
CA ASP A 53 21.83 -6.14 -8.32
C ASP A 53 21.06 -5.71 -9.59
N SER A 54 19.76 -6.00 -9.68
CA SER A 54 18.94 -5.57 -10.81
C SER A 54 18.56 -4.08 -10.78
N PHE A 55 18.89 -3.34 -9.72
CA PHE A 55 18.49 -1.94 -9.54
C PHE A 55 19.71 -1.00 -9.52
N ASN A 56 19.54 0.20 -10.07
CA ASN A 56 20.45 1.31 -9.88
C ASN A 56 20.03 2.11 -8.63
N GLN A 57 20.58 1.74 -7.48
CA GLN A 57 20.14 2.28 -6.19
C GLN A 57 20.97 3.48 -5.73
N MET A 58 20.29 4.57 -5.39
CA MET A 58 20.86 5.77 -4.80
C MET A 58 20.38 5.90 -3.37
N GLN A 59 21.29 6.23 -2.45
CA GLN A 59 20.91 6.59 -1.08
C GLN A 59 20.93 8.11 -0.92
N VAL A 60 19.96 8.64 -0.17
CA VAL A 60 19.97 10.02 0.33
C VAL A 60 21.25 10.25 1.13
N GLN A 61 21.87 11.42 0.92
CA GLN A 61 23.08 11.83 1.62
C GLN A 61 22.94 13.28 2.09
N GLU A 62 22.44 13.45 3.32
CA GLU A 62 22.23 14.77 3.93
C GLU A 62 23.52 15.57 4.07
N ASN A 63 24.67 14.92 4.24
CA ASN A 63 25.98 15.55 4.40
C ASN A 63 26.50 16.28 3.14
N ILE A 64 25.91 16.03 1.98
CA ILE A 64 26.22 16.69 0.71
C ILE A 64 24.98 17.32 0.07
N ASP A 65 23.93 17.56 0.87
CA ASP A 65 22.65 18.12 0.45
C ASP A 65 21.97 17.31 -0.69
N LEU A 66 22.20 16.00 -0.75
CA LEU A 66 21.53 15.10 -1.70
C LEU A 66 20.26 14.51 -1.08
N GLY A 67 19.16 15.26 -1.17
CA GLY A 67 17.82 14.82 -0.76
C GLY A 67 17.05 14.06 -1.84
N PHE A 68 15.80 13.67 -1.54
CA PHE A 68 14.93 12.96 -2.48
C PHE A 68 14.69 13.74 -3.79
N ALA A 69 14.33 15.02 -3.71
CA ALA A 69 14.05 15.84 -4.90
C ALA A 69 15.27 15.97 -5.83
N ASP A 70 16.44 16.26 -5.28
CA ASP A 70 17.69 16.37 -6.04
C ASP A 70 18.13 15.03 -6.62
N GLY A 71 17.96 13.94 -5.88
CA GLY A 71 18.26 12.61 -6.37
C GLY A 71 17.33 12.17 -7.49
N ILE A 72 16.01 12.42 -7.41
CA ILE A 72 15.08 12.18 -8.54
C ILE A 72 15.55 12.92 -9.78
N LYS A 73 15.94 14.19 -9.63
CA LYS A 73 16.47 15.00 -10.73
C LYS A 73 17.77 14.43 -11.30
N ALA A 74 18.61 13.81 -10.48
CA ALA A 74 19.81 13.12 -10.95
C ALA A 74 19.47 11.82 -11.69
N LEU A 75 18.53 11.03 -11.17
CA LEU A 75 18.06 9.79 -11.79
C LEU A 75 17.44 10.02 -13.17
N LEU A 76 16.74 11.13 -13.40
CA LEU A 76 16.22 11.48 -14.73
C LEU A 76 17.29 11.63 -15.83
N ARG A 77 18.57 11.73 -15.46
CA ARG A 77 19.71 11.74 -16.41
C ARG A 77 20.36 10.37 -16.56
N GLN A 78 19.80 9.32 -15.96
CA GLN A 78 20.28 7.94 -16.04
C GLN A 78 19.51 7.11 -17.06
N ASP A 79 18.66 7.73 -17.88
CA ASP A 79 17.77 7.04 -18.82
C ASP A 79 16.90 5.97 -18.12
N PRO A 80 16.18 6.31 -17.02
CA PRO A 80 15.37 5.33 -16.29
C PRO A 80 14.09 5.01 -17.06
N ASP A 81 13.60 3.78 -16.92
CA ASP A 81 12.23 3.41 -17.29
C ASP A 81 11.31 3.50 -16.07
N ILE A 82 11.83 3.05 -14.92
CA ILE A 82 11.12 3.02 -13.65
C ILE A 82 11.93 3.76 -12.59
N ILE A 83 11.27 4.63 -11.84
CA ILE A 83 11.86 5.35 -10.71
C ILE A 83 11.14 4.95 -9.42
N MET A 84 11.87 4.43 -8.45
CA MET A 84 11.35 4.23 -7.09
C MET A 84 11.86 5.33 -6.16
N ILE A 85 10.94 5.96 -5.45
CA ILE A 85 11.21 6.98 -4.45
C ILE A 85 10.79 6.40 -3.11
N GLY A 86 11.74 6.22 -2.18
CA GLY A 86 11.52 5.57 -0.89
C GLY A 86 10.26 6.08 -0.19
N GLU A 87 10.06 7.39 -0.18
CA GLU A 87 8.84 8.03 0.29
C GLU A 87 8.67 9.46 -0.20
N VAL A 88 7.44 9.98 -0.11
CA VAL A 88 7.12 11.40 -0.33
C VAL A 88 6.67 12.01 0.98
N ARG A 89 7.52 12.88 1.55
CA ARG A 89 7.25 13.61 2.81
C ARG A 89 6.88 15.07 2.62
N ASP A 90 7.29 15.67 1.51
CA ASP A 90 7.20 17.10 1.24
C ASP A 90 6.77 17.40 -0.21
N LEU A 91 6.43 18.67 -0.45
CA LEU A 91 6.00 19.15 -1.77
C LEU A 91 7.10 19.04 -2.84
N PRO A 92 8.37 19.44 -2.60
CA PRO A 92 9.40 19.34 -3.64
C PRO A 92 9.59 17.91 -4.15
N THR A 93 9.57 16.92 -3.26
CA THR A 93 9.67 15.50 -3.64
C THR A 93 8.45 15.05 -4.42
N ALA A 94 7.24 15.46 -4.00
CA ALA A 94 6.00 15.15 -4.71
C ALA A 94 5.98 15.75 -6.12
N GLU A 95 6.42 17.00 -6.28
CA GLU A 95 6.53 17.67 -7.57
C GLU A 95 7.51 16.94 -8.49
N MET A 96 8.67 16.52 -8.00
CA MET A 96 9.63 15.76 -8.80
C MET A 96 9.08 14.39 -9.22
N ALA A 97 8.36 13.69 -8.35
CA ALA A 97 7.68 12.44 -8.71
C ALA A 97 6.65 12.64 -9.83
N ILE A 98 5.88 13.72 -9.75
CA ILE A 98 4.89 14.11 -10.77
C ILE A 98 5.55 14.48 -12.08
N GLN A 99 6.64 15.25 -12.04
CA GLN A 99 7.39 15.60 -13.25
C GLN A 99 7.96 14.36 -13.93
N ALA A 100 8.53 13.42 -13.18
CA ALA A 100 8.99 12.14 -13.71
C ALA A 100 7.85 11.35 -14.38
N ALA A 101 6.69 11.26 -13.73
CA ALA A 101 5.54 10.56 -14.29
C ALA A 101 4.99 11.23 -15.57
N LEU A 102 4.97 12.57 -15.62
CA LEU A 102 4.53 13.33 -16.80
C LEU A 102 5.49 13.22 -17.98
N THR A 103 6.78 12.98 -17.72
CA THR A 103 7.79 12.78 -18.77
C THR A 103 7.86 11.34 -19.27
N GLY A 104 6.95 10.46 -18.84
CA GLY A 104 6.79 9.11 -19.38
C GLY A 104 7.41 8.00 -18.54
N HIS A 105 7.79 8.27 -17.29
CA HIS A 105 8.35 7.26 -16.39
C HIS A 105 7.26 6.60 -15.54
N LEU A 106 7.45 5.32 -15.20
CA LEU A 106 6.67 4.67 -14.16
C LEU A 106 7.31 4.95 -12.79
N VAL A 107 6.59 5.61 -11.91
CA VAL A 107 7.09 6.03 -10.60
C VAL A 107 6.44 5.20 -9.51
N PHE A 108 7.25 4.58 -8.65
CA PHE A 108 6.80 3.93 -7.43
C PHE A 108 7.18 4.78 -6.22
N THR A 109 6.26 4.96 -5.28
CA THR A 109 6.59 5.66 -4.04
C THR A 109 5.80 5.17 -2.84
N THR A 110 6.21 5.57 -1.64
CA THR A 110 5.45 5.33 -0.42
C THR A 110 4.95 6.59 0.26
N LEU A 111 3.80 6.45 0.91
CA LEU A 111 3.24 7.43 1.83
C LEU A 111 2.82 6.76 3.14
N HIS A 112 2.56 7.59 4.14
CA HIS A 112 2.07 7.17 5.44
C HIS A 112 0.62 7.64 5.64
N THR A 113 -0.33 6.88 5.09
CA THR A 113 -1.78 7.09 5.30
C THR A 113 -2.45 5.84 5.84
N ASN A 114 -3.67 6.02 6.37
CA ASN A 114 -4.42 4.95 6.99
C ASN A 114 -5.05 3.99 5.96
N ASP A 115 -5.50 4.52 4.82
CA ASP A 115 -6.14 3.79 3.73
C ASP A 115 -5.71 4.39 2.37
N ALA A 116 -6.13 3.75 1.27
CA ALA A 116 -5.80 4.16 -0.08
C ALA A 116 -6.49 5.48 -0.48
N PRO A 117 -7.79 5.71 -0.20
CA PRO A 117 -8.45 7.01 -0.39
C PRO A 117 -7.69 8.20 0.21
N SER A 118 -7.19 8.07 1.43
CA SER A 118 -6.53 9.15 2.18
C SER A 118 -5.21 9.62 1.56
N VAL A 119 -4.65 8.90 0.59
CA VAL A 119 -3.47 9.34 -0.17
C VAL A 119 -3.78 10.63 -0.95
N ILE A 120 -5.01 10.78 -1.44
CA ILE A 120 -5.43 11.95 -2.21
C ILE A 120 -5.38 13.20 -1.34
N THR A 121 -6.06 13.17 -0.19
CA THR A 121 -6.04 14.28 0.76
C THR A 121 -4.63 14.57 1.24
N ARG A 122 -3.82 13.54 1.49
CA ARG A 122 -2.42 13.74 1.90
C ARG A 122 -1.60 14.48 0.86
N LEU A 123 -1.75 14.18 -0.43
CA LEU A 123 -1.04 14.89 -1.49
C LEU A 123 -1.57 16.33 -1.67
N LEU A 124 -2.88 16.54 -1.55
CA LEU A 124 -3.47 17.89 -1.57
C LEU A 124 -2.96 18.74 -0.39
N GLU A 125 -2.85 18.16 0.81
CA GLU A 125 -2.29 18.81 2.01
C GLU A 125 -0.82 19.20 1.85
N LEU A 126 -0.04 18.41 1.10
CA LEU A 126 1.33 18.79 0.73
C LEU A 126 1.35 20.00 -0.22
N GLY A 127 0.23 20.32 -0.87
CA GLY A 127 0.12 21.42 -1.83
C GLY A 127 0.15 20.96 -3.28
N VAL A 128 0.04 19.66 -3.55
CA VAL A 128 -0.02 19.15 -4.93
C VAL A 128 -1.37 19.53 -5.56
N PRO A 129 -1.38 20.23 -6.71
CA PRO A 129 -2.61 20.52 -7.42
C PRO A 129 -3.39 19.27 -7.84
N SER A 130 -4.71 19.27 -7.60
CA SER A 130 -5.62 18.17 -7.94
C SER A 130 -5.53 17.69 -9.38
N TYR A 131 -5.36 18.60 -10.34
CA TYR A 131 -5.24 18.25 -11.76
C TYR A 131 -3.98 17.45 -12.09
N LEU A 132 -2.89 17.62 -11.32
CA LEU A 132 -1.66 16.83 -11.48
C LEU A 132 -1.83 15.43 -10.93
N LEU A 133 -2.52 15.28 -9.78
CA LEU A 133 -2.93 13.97 -9.28
C LEU A 133 -3.75 13.24 -10.33
N LYS A 134 -4.65 13.97 -10.99
CA LYS A 134 -5.46 13.45 -12.07
C LYS A 134 -4.67 12.95 -13.27
N ALA A 135 -3.63 13.67 -13.64
CA ALA A 135 -2.81 13.35 -14.79
C ALA A 135 -1.80 12.21 -14.54
N THR A 136 -1.41 11.98 -13.28
CA THR A 136 -0.23 11.16 -12.98
C THR A 136 -0.51 9.92 -12.13
N VAL A 137 -1.41 9.97 -11.13
CA VAL A 137 -1.62 8.82 -10.24
C VAL A 137 -2.46 7.77 -10.96
N ILE A 138 -1.95 6.55 -11.05
CA ILE A 138 -2.63 5.42 -11.72
C ILE A 138 -3.20 4.40 -10.73
N GLY A 139 -2.66 4.32 -9.51
CA GLY A 139 -3.18 3.44 -8.49
C GLY A 139 -2.51 3.57 -7.13
N VAL A 140 -3.26 3.19 -6.11
CA VAL A 140 -2.83 3.22 -4.71
C VAL A 140 -3.07 1.85 -4.09
N MET A 141 -2.11 1.34 -3.32
CA MET A 141 -2.26 0.17 -2.47
C MET A 141 -2.05 0.56 -1.02
N ALA A 142 -3.06 0.41 -0.17
CA ALA A 142 -2.85 0.41 1.28
C ALA A 142 -2.58 -1.00 1.78
N GLN A 143 -1.64 -1.12 2.72
CA GLN A 143 -1.17 -2.42 3.22
C GLN A 143 -1.05 -2.44 4.74
N ARG A 144 -1.37 -3.60 5.35
CA ARG A 144 -1.04 -3.98 6.73
C ARG A 144 -0.58 -5.42 6.78
N LEU A 145 0.13 -5.80 7.85
CA LEU A 145 0.49 -7.19 8.13
C LEU A 145 -0.32 -7.70 9.31
N VAL A 146 -1.04 -8.81 9.12
CA VAL A 146 -1.66 -9.56 10.21
C VAL A 146 -0.76 -10.72 10.60
N ARG A 147 -0.80 -11.13 11.88
CA ARG A 147 -0.16 -12.36 12.31
C ARG A 147 -0.94 -13.57 11.83
N VAL A 148 -0.23 -14.61 11.41
CA VAL A 148 -0.84 -15.86 10.92
C VAL A 148 -0.90 -16.86 12.07
N LEU A 149 -2.05 -17.52 12.24
CA LEU A 149 -2.25 -18.54 13.26
C LEU A 149 -1.30 -19.70 13.05
N CYS A 150 -0.69 -20.18 14.14
CA CYS A 150 0.17 -21.36 14.08
C CYS A 150 -0.65 -22.58 13.62
N PRO A 151 -0.19 -23.32 12.60
CA PRO A 151 -0.93 -24.48 12.09
C PRO A 151 -1.03 -25.64 13.10
N HIS A 152 -0.14 -25.70 14.10
CA HIS A 152 -0.09 -26.78 15.08
C HIS A 152 -1.03 -26.58 16.27
N CYS A 153 -1.35 -25.33 16.63
CA CYS A 153 -2.13 -25.03 17.83
C CYS A 153 -3.39 -24.19 17.57
N LYS A 154 -3.73 -23.93 16.31
CA LYS A 154 -4.97 -23.24 16.00
C LYS A 154 -6.16 -24.17 16.24
N GLN A 155 -7.20 -23.65 16.88
CA GLN A 155 -8.44 -24.37 17.09
C GLN A 155 -9.59 -23.67 16.39
N THR A 156 -10.49 -24.45 15.79
CA THR A 156 -11.71 -23.92 15.19
C THR A 156 -12.59 -23.29 16.25
N THR A 157 -13.10 -22.10 15.96
CA THR A 157 -14.03 -21.37 16.82
C THR A 157 -15.20 -20.83 16.02
N GLU A 158 -16.29 -20.55 16.70
CA GLU A 158 -17.32 -19.64 16.19
C GLU A 158 -16.86 -18.19 16.34
N VAL A 159 -17.34 -17.32 15.46
CA VAL A 159 -17.09 -15.87 15.52
C VAL A 159 -18.36 -15.18 15.96
N GLU A 160 -18.23 -14.26 16.90
CA GLU A 160 -19.34 -13.40 17.33
C GLU A 160 -19.81 -12.50 16.18
N GLN A 161 -21.14 -12.42 16.00
CA GLN A 161 -21.77 -11.66 14.92
C GLN A 161 -21.35 -10.18 14.94
N GLU A 162 -21.30 -9.55 16.12
CA GLU A 162 -20.94 -8.14 16.28
C GLU A 162 -19.49 -7.85 15.85
N ALA A 163 -18.54 -8.70 16.28
CA ALA A 163 -17.14 -8.57 15.91
C ALA A 163 -16.93 -8.81 14.41
N TRP A 164 -17.69 -9.74 13.82
CA TRP A 164 -17.68 -9.99 12.38
C TRP A 164 -18.22 -8.82 11.58
N ASP A 165 -19.36 -8.25 11.98
CA ASP A 165 -19.97 -7.12 11.32
C ASP A 165 -19.05 -5.89 11.33
N THR A 166 -18.29 -5.69 12.43
CA THR A 166 -17.27 -4.63 12.52
C THR A 166 -16.18 -4.73 11.44
N LEU A 167 -15.86 -5.94 10.98
CA LEU A 167 -14.93 -6.16 9.88
C LEU A 167 -15.58 -6.05 8.49
N THR A 168 -16.82 -6.51 8.36
CA THR A 168 -17.44 -6.71 7.05
C THR A 168 -18.35 -5.58 6.62
N LEU A 169 -18.74 -4.66 7.49
CA LEU A 169 -19.53 -3.49 7.09
C LEU A 169 -18.81 -2.65 6.02
N PRO A 170 -19.55 -2.03 5.09
CA PRO A 170 -21.01 -2.09 4.92
C PRO A 170 -21.54 -3.35 4.20
N TRP A 171 -20.68 -4.32 3.90
CA TRP A 171 -21.08 -5.56 3.22
C TRP A 171 -21.75 -6.55 4.17
N LYS A 172 -22.83 -7.18 3.71
CA LYS A 172 -23.47 -8.29 4.41
C LYS A 172 -22.78 -9.60 4.03
N VAL A 173 -21.88 -10.08 4.88
CA VAL A 173 -21.12 -11.32 4.67
C VAL A 173 -21.53 -12.35 5.71
N LYS A 174 -21.78 -13.59 5.27
CA LYS A 174 -22.13 -14.68 6.20
C LYS A 174 -20.99 -14.97 7.17
N LEU A 175 -21.33 -15.36 8.40
CA LEU A 175 -20.35 -15.80 9.39
C LEU A 175 -19.47 -16.93 8.84
N PRO A 176 -18.15 -16.89 9.12
CA PRO A 176 -17.22 -17.90 8.66
C PRO A 176 -17.38 -19.21 9.43
N LYS A 177 -17.35 -20.34 8.71
CA LYS A 177 -17.40 -21.69 9.33
C LYS A 177 -16.03 -22.25 9.73
N LYS A 178 -14.95 -21.63 9.22
CA LYS A 178 -13.56 -22.11 9.40
C LYS A 178 -12.72 -21.14 10.23
N ALA A 179 -13.35 -20.22 10.94
CA ALA A 179 -12.60 -19.31 11.81
C ALA A 179 -11.86 -20.10 12.89
N ALA A 180 -10.73 -19.55 13.32
CA ALA A 180 -9.88 -20.19 14.31
C ALA A 180 -9.30 -19.16 15.28
N ILE A 181 -8.94 -19.64 16.46
CA ILE A 181 -8.28 -18.87 17.52
C ILE A 181 -6.87 -19.39 17.79
N ALA A 182 -6.08 -18.53 18.43
CA ALA A 182 -4.74 -18.82 18.90
C ALA A 182 -4.79 -19.39 20.32
N GLU A 183 -4.42 -20.66 20.51
CA GLU A 183 -4.25 -21.23 21.87
C GLU A 183 -2.83 -21.08 22.40
N GLY A 184 -1.83 -21.29 21.54
CA GLY A 184 -0.43 -21.37 21.96
C GLY A 184 0.08 -22.82 22.02
N CYS A 185 1.34 -23.03 21.63
CA CYS A 185 2.06 -24.28 21.89
C CYS A 185 3.56 -24.01 22.06
N LEU A 186 4.30 -25.03 22.49
CA LEU A 186 5.73 -24.91 22.76
C LEU A 186 6.55 -24.52 21.51
N GLU A 187 6.13 -24.96 20.31
CA GLU A 187 6.83 -24.66 19.05
C GLU A 187 6.89 -23.16 18.75
N ILE A 188 5.85 -22.42 19.13
CA ILE A 188 5.73 -20.97 18.90
C ILE A 188 5.80 -20.18 20.20
N ARG A 189 6.37 -20.77 21.25
CA ARG A 189 6.57 -20.16 22.58
C ARG A 189 5.28 -19.55 23.13
N GLU A 190 4.18 -20.28 23.01
CA GLU A 190 2.85 -19.92 23.52
C GLU A 190 2.23 -18.65 22.91
N THR A 191 2.79 -18.09 21.82
CA THR A 191 2.24 -16.88 21.18
C THR A 191 0.95 -17.09 20.39
N GLY A 192 0.70 -18.32 19.94
CA GLY A 192 -0.39 -18.72 19.04
C GLY A 192 -0.22 -18.35 17.56
N PHE A 193 0.86 -17.66 17.17
CA PHE A 193 1.06 -17.17 15.80
C PHE A 193 2.42 -17.57 15.22
N LEU A 194 2.47 -17.85 13.92
CA LEU A 194 3.67 -18.16 13.16
C LEU A 194 3.70 -17.38 11.85
N GLY A 195 4.56 -16.38 11.77
CA GLY A 195 4.71 -15.54 10.58
C GLY A 195 3.62 -14.46 10.45
N ARG A 196 3.63 -13.79 9.29
CA ARG A 196 2.76 -12.65 8.98
C ARG A 196 2.32 -12.72 7.53
N GLU A 197 1.17 -12.15 7.23
CA GLU A 197 0.64 -12.09 5.87
C GLU A 197 0.00 -10.71 5.60
N GLY A 198 0.12 -10.21 4.37
CA GLY A 198 -0.36 -8.87 4.01
C GLY A 198 -1.85 -8.82 3.73
N ILE A 199 -2.57 -7.88 4.33
CA ILE A 199 -3.92 -7.50 3.90
C ILE A 199 -3.81 -6.22 3.07
N TYR A 200 -4.55 -6.18 1.97
CA TYR A 200 -4.36 -5.18 0.93
C TYR A 200 -5.68 -4.53 0.55
N GLU A 201 -5.64 -3.22 0.39
CA GLU A 201 -6.68 -2.42 -0.22
C GLU A 201 -6.10 -1.78 -1.47
N VAL A 202 -6.54 -2.24 -2.64
CA VAL A 202 -5.98 -1.83 -3.94
C VAL A 202 -7.00 -1.01 -4.70
N MET A 203 -6.69 0.28 -4.87
CA MET A 203 -7.51 1.30 -5.51
C MET A 203 -6.89 1.72 -6.84
N PRO A 204 -7.35 1.20 -7.99
CA PRO A 204 -7.05 1.81 -9.28
C PRO A 204 -7.57 3.25 -9.30
N PHE A 205 -6.78 4.18 -9.80
CA PHE A 205 -7.15 5.58 -9.85
C PHE A 205 -7.90 5.85 -11.17
N THR A 206 -9.25 5.79 -11.12
CA THR A 206 -10.11 5.86 -12.31
C THR A 206 -10.65 7.26 -12.55
N GLU A 207 -11.12 7.54 -13.77
CA GLU A 207 -11.64 8.87 -14.12
C GLU A 207 -12.78 9.34 -13.21
N SER A 208 -13.66 8.40 -12.85
CA SER A 208 -14.79 8.66 -11.98
C SER A 208 -14.41 9.05 -10.54
N LEU A 209 -13.24 8.62 -10.05
CA LEU A 209 -12.74 8.99 -8.72
C LEU A 209 -12.23 10.43 -8.70
N PHE A 210 -11.84 11.02 -9.85
CA PHE A 210 -11.34 12.40 -9.91
C PHE A 210 -12.36 13.46 -9.47
N ARG A 211 -13.66 13.17 -9.58
CA ARG A 211 -14.70 14.11 -9.13
C ARG A 211 -14.67 14.37 -7.63
N PHE A 212 -13.96 13.52 -6.89
CA PHE A 212 -13.81 13.57 -5.45
C PHE A 212 -12.36 13.90 -5.03
N ALA A 213 -11.49 14.21 -6.00
CA ALA A 213 -10.08 14.54 -5.77
C ALA A 213 -9.83 16.05 -5.91
N ASP A 214 -10.71 16.87 -5.33
CA ASP A 214 -10.57 18.33 -5.25
C ASP A 214 -10.36 18.80 -3.79
N ASP A 215 -10.21 20.10 -3.57
CA ASP A 215 -9.95 20.69 -2.24
C ASP A 215 -11.08 20.44 -1.22
N LYS A 216 -12.22 19.87 -1.65
CA LYS A 216 -13.37 19.50 -0.81
C LYS A 216 -13.62 17.99 -0.83
N ALA A 217 -12.56 17.20 -1.05
CA ALA A 217 -12.63 15.75 -1.15
C ALA A 217 -13.53 15.12 -0.08
N ASP A 218 -14.67 14.59 -0.50
CA ASP A 218 -15.55 13.78 0.33
C ASP A 218 -14.98 12.35 0.38
N LEU A 219 -14.04 12.12 1.31
CA LEU A 219 -13.40 10.82 1.52
C LEU A 219 -14.42 9.69 1.73
N PRO A 220 -15.49 9.86 2.55
CA PRO A 220 -16.56 8.86 2.65
C PRO A 220 -17.18 8.48 1.30
N GLU A 221 -17.52 9.46 0.46
CA GLU A 221 -18.12 9.20 -0.85
C GLU A 221 -17.13 8.57 -1.83
N LEU A 222 -15.87 9.02 -1.81
CA LEU A 222 -14.79 8.44 -2.60
C LEU A 222 -14.59 6.96 -2.25
N ARG A 223 -14.53 6.65 -0.94
CA ARG A 223 -14.40 5.28 -0.43
C ARG A 223 -15.58 4.43 -0.87
N ARG A 224 -16.81 4.95 -0.78
CA ARG A 224 -18.03 4.27 -1.26
C ARG A 224 -17.98 3.98 -2.76
N LEU A 225 -17.51 4.92 -3.57
CA LEU A 225 -17.36 4.74 -5.01
C LEU A 225 -16.28 3.70 -5.33
N ALA A 226 -15.13 3.76 -4.66
CA ALA A 226 -14.05 2.78 -4.82
C ALA A 226 -14.53 1.35 -4.48
N TYR A 227 -15.31 1.20 -3.41
CA TYR A 227 -15.94 -0.07 -3.06
C TYR A 227 -16.93 -0.57 -4.12
N LYS A 228 -17.76 0.32 -4.70
CA LYS A 228 -18.64 -0.03 -5.82
C LYS A 228 -17.84 -0.46 -7.06
N GLN A 229 -16.64 0.07 -7.25
CA GLN A 229 -15.71 -0.35 -8.31
C GLN A 229 -14.92 -1.63 -7.95
N GLY A 230 -15.28 -2.29 -6.85
CA GLY A 230 -14.74 -3.58 -6.41
C GLY A 230 -13.41 -3.48 -5.67
N MET A 231 -13.05 -2.31 -5.13
CA MET A 231 -12.03 -2.22 -4.10
C MET A 231 -12.53 -2.94 -2.84
N LEU A 232 -11.68 -3.79 -2.25
CA LEU A 232 -11.92 -4.38 -0.94
C LEU A 232 -11.21 -3.54 0.10
N SER A 233 -11.89 -3.24 1.21
CA SER A 233 -11.24 -2.54 2.32
C SER A 233 -10.18 -3.40 2.98
N LEU A 234 -9.24 -2.79 3.71
CA LEU A 234 -8.29 -3.54 4.54
C LEU A 234 -8.99 -4.52 5.49
N ARG A 235 -10.09 -4.10 6.13
CA ARG A 235 -10.88 -4.96 7.04
C ARG A 235 -11.54 -6.12 6.31
N LEU A 236 -12.10 -5.89 5.12
CA LEU A 236 -12.72 -6.95 4.33
C LEU A 236 -11.68 -7.94 3.78
N SER A 237 -10.51 -7.45 3.37
CA SER A 237 -9.35 -8.30 3.04
C SER A 237 -8.93 -9.16 4.24
N GLY A 238 -8.89 -8.58 5.44
CA GLY A 238 -8.65 -9.31 6.68
C GLY A 238 -9.75 -10.32 7.00
N ALA A 239 -11.02 -9.97 6.80
CA ALA A 239 -12.17 -10.85 7.02
C ALA A 239 -12.09 -12.10 6.12
N GLN A 240 -11.61 -11.98 4.88
CA GLN A 240 -11.36 -13.14 4.01
C GLN A 240 -10.34 -14.11 4.63
N LYS A 241 -9.29 -13.59 5.28
CA LYS A 241 -8.27 -14.42 5.96
C LYS A 241 -8.80 -15.05 7.24
N VAL A 242 -9.63 -14.34 8.00
CA VAL A 242 -10.34 -14.90 9.15
C VAL A 242 -11.26 -16.03 8.68
N ALA A 243 -12.00 -15.82 7.59
CA ALA A 243 -12.87 -16.85 7.02
C ALA A 243 -12.12 -18.09 6.51
N ALA A 244 -10.85 -17.93 6.15
CA ALA A 244 -9.96 -19.02 5.79
C ALA A 244 -9.26 -19.70 6.99
N GLY A 245 -9.46 -19.20 8.21
CA GLY A 245 -8.82 -19.73 9.42
C GLY A 245 -7.31 -19.47 9.46
N LEU A 246 -6.87 -18.34 8.88
CA LEU A 246 -5.46 -17.92 8.81
C LEU A 246 -5.11 -16.90 9.89
N THR A 247 -6.06 -16.08 10.32
CA THR A 247 -5.86 -15.07 11.37
C THR A 247 -7.15 -14.91 12.18
N THR A 248 -7.13 -14.06 13.20
CA THR A 248 -8.29 -13.81 14.08
C THR A 248 -8.94 -12.45 13.80
N VAL A 249 -10.19 -12.28 14.21
CA VAL A 249 -10.88 -10.98 14.13
C VAL A 249 -10.10 -9.90 14.90
N THR A 250 -9.65 -10.24 16.11
CA THR A 250 -8.84 -9.36 16.95
C THR A 250 -7.58 -8.88 16.25
N GLU A 251 -6.90 -9.75 15.49
CA GLU A 251 -5.70 -9.36 14.75
C GLU A 251 -5.99 -8.38 13.61
N VAL A 252 -7.09 -8.57 12.88
CA VAL A 252 -7.47 -7.64 11.82
C VAL A 252 -7.82 -6.28 12.42
N LEU A 253 -8.61 -6.25 13.49
CA LEU A 253 -8.97 -5.01 14.18
C LEU A 253 -7.75 -4.29 14.75
N ARG A 254 -6.77 -5.01 15.30
CA ARG A 254 -5.54 -4.44 15.86
C ARG A 254 -4.72 -3.63 14.85
N VAL A 255 -4.69 -4.04 13.59
CA VAL A 255 -3.82 -3.44 12.57
C VAL A 255 -4.54 -2.53 11.58
N THR A 256 -5.87 -2.52 11.58
CA THR A 256 -6.68 -1.71 10.67
C THR A 256 -7.30 -0.51 11.39
N PRO A 257 -7.37 0.66 10.73
CA PRO A 257 -8.02 1.84 11.32
C PRO A 257 -9.52 1.61 11.51
N ASP A 258 -10.13 2.36 12.43
CA ASP A 258 -11.58 2.39 12.59
C ASP A 258 -12.27 3.03 11.40
N MET A 259 -13.26 2.34 10.85
CA MET A 259 -14.06 2.83 9.72
C MET A 259 -15.15 3.83 10.13
N GLN A 260 -15.23 4.20 11.42
CA GLN A 260 -16.22 5.14 11.95
C GLN A 260 -15.79 6.62 11.85
N ASN A 261 -14.58 6.90 11.34
CA ASN A 261 -14.11 8.25 11.02
C ASN A 261 -13.87 8.43 9.52
#